data_AF-A0A969C9J1-F1
#
_entry.id   AF-A0A969C9J1-F1
#
_cell.length_a   1.000
_cell.length_b   1.000
_cell.length_c   1.000
_cell.angle_alpha   90.00
_cell.angle_beta   90.00
_cell.angle_gamma   90.00
#
_symmetry.space_group_name_H-M   'P 1'
#
loop_
_entity.id
_entity.type
_entity.pdbx_description
1 polymer ?
#
loop_
_entity_poly.entity_id
_entity_poly.type
_entity_poly.pdbx_seq_one_letter_code
_entity_poly.pdbx_strand_id
1 'polypeptide(L)'
;MTPPRSPRASPDPRIRVLHFENGGLATARNRGIDAAQGALLSFLDADDLWTVDKLQDQVQALADSPEAAVAYSWTDYIDEQGTFLYAGVASTIKATSTQPCSNKILSRAALT
;
A
#
# COMPACT_ATOMS: atom_id res chain seq x y z
N MET A 1 15.45 11.64 -25.65
CA MET A 1 16.52 11.69 -24.61
C MET A 1 15.99 10.94 -23.41
N THR A 2 16.42 9.69 -23.20
CA THR A 2 15.95 8.85 -22.08
C THR A 2 16.66 9.30 -20.81
N PRO A 3 15.95 9.56 -19.69
CA PRO A 3 16.62 9.99 -18.47
C PRO A 3 17.57 8.88 -17.96
N PRO A 4 18.68 9.24 -17.29
CA PRO A 4 19.61 8.28 -16.72
C PRO A 4 18.90 7.43 -15.66
N ARG A 5 19.09 6.11 -15.73
CA ARG A 5 18.56 5.16 -14.74
C ARG A 5 19.33 5.34 -13.43
N SER A 6 18.62 5.47 -12.31
CA SER A 6 19.22 5.49 -10.97
C SER A 6 20.00 4.19 -10.69
N PRO A 7 21.01 4.22 -9.80
CA PRO A 7 21.80 3.04 -9.46
C PRO A 7 20.89 1.94 -8.90
N ARG A 8 20.99 0.73 -9.44
CA ARG A 8 20.23 -0.42 -8.91
C ARG A 8 20.69 -0.70 -7.49
N ALA A 9 19.78 -0.59 -6.52
CA ALA A 9 19.97 -1.22 -5.22
C ALA A 9 20.27 -2.71 -5.43
N SER A 10 21.13 -3.30 -4.59
CA SER A 10 21.41 -4.74 -4.59
C SER A 10 20.09 -5.52 -4.63
N PRO A 11 19.94 -6.53 -5.52
CA PRO A 11 18.64 -7.16 -5.72
C PRO A 11 18.28 -7.99 -4.50
N ASP A 12 17.40 -7.47 -3.64
CA ASP A 12 16.66 -8.30 -2.69
C ASP A 12 15.86 -9.33 -3.50
N PRO A 13 16.06 -10.64 -3.30
CA PRO A 13 15.40 -11.68 -4.10
C PRO A 13 13.87 -11.66 -3.98
N ARG A 14 13.33 -10.98 -2.96
CA ARG A 14 11.89 -10.79 -2.76
C ARG A 14 11.32 -9.68 -3.66
N ILE A 15 12.17 -8.85 -4.26
CA ILE A 15 11.76 -7.70 -5.08
C ILE A 15 12.00 -7.98 -6.56
N ARG A 16 10.94 -7.95 -7.37
CA ARG A 16 10.99 -8.09 -8.83
C ARG A 16 10.59 -6.78 -9.49
N VAL A 17 11.51 -6.16 -10.24
CA VAL A 17 11.25 -4.90 -10.96
C VAL A 17 10.84 -5.18 -12.40
N LEU A 18 9.61 -4.79 -12.76
CA LEU A 18 9.07 -4.91 -14.11
C LEU A 18 9.17 -3.56 -14.82
N HIS A 19 9.59 -3.57 -16.08
CA HIS A 19 9.74 -2.36 -16.90
C HIS A 19 8.83 -2.43 -18.11
N PHE A 20 8.11 -1.35 -18.36
CA PHE A 20 7.19 -1.25 -19.49
C PHE A 20 7.18 0.18 -20.05
N GLU A 21 6.61 0.33 -21.25
CA GLU A 21 6.20 1.65 -21.73
C GLU A 21 5.10 2.23 -20.83
N ASN A 22 5.16 3.55 -20.59
CA ASN A 22 4.23 4.26 -19.73
C ASN A 22 2.81 4.19 -20.33
N GLY A 23 1.88 3.61 -19.57
CA GLY A 23 0.46 3.56 -19.89
C GLY A 23 -0.43 4.09 -18.78
N GLY A 24 0.12 4.86 -17.84
CA GLY A 24 -0.57 5.38 -16.65
C GLY A 24 -0.69 4.39 -15.48
N LEU A 25 -1.21 4.90 -14.35
CA LEU A 25 -1.28 4.20 -13.06
C LEU A 25 -2.09 2.90 -13.12
N ALA A 26 -3.28 2.92 -13.74
CA ALA A 26 -4.13 1.73 -13.86
C ALA A 26 -3.43 0.61 -14.64
N THR A 27 -2.75 0.94 -15.72
CA THR A 27 -1.97 -0.01 -16.52
C THR A 27 -0.81 -0.60 -15.71
N ALA A 28 -0.12 0.21 -14.91
CA ALA A 28 0.95 -0.28 -14.03
C ALA A 28 0.43 -1.25 -12.96
N ARG A 29 -0.70 -0.91 -12.31
CA ARG A 29 -1.34 -1.77 -11.30
C ARG A 29 -1.79 -3.10 -11.91
N ASN A 30 -2.48 -3.08 -13.05
CA ASN A 30 -2.95 -4.31 -13.71
C ASN A 30 -1.80 -5.22 -14.13
N ARG A 31 -0.73 -4.67 -14.72
CA ARG A 31 0.48 -5.46 -15.03
C ARG A 31 1.14 -6.05 -13.79
N GLY A 32 1.11 -5.33 -12.67
CA GLY A 32 1.57 -5.83 -11.37
C GLY A 32 0.72 -6.99 -10.86
N ILE A 33 -0.60 -6.88 -10.97
CA ILE A 33 -1.56 -7.95 -10.62
C ILE A 33 -1.28 -9.21 -11.45
N ASP A 34 -1.17 -9.07 -12.78
CA ASP A 34 -0.93 -10.19 -13.68
C ASP A 34 0.38 -10.93 -13.39
N ALA A 35 1.38 -10.23 -12.84
CA ALA A 35 2.70 -10.78 -12.54
C ALA A 35 2.86 -11.28 -11.09
N ALA A 36 1.89 -10.99 -10.23
CA ALA A 36 1.89 -11.39 -8.82
C ALA A 36 1.68 -12.91 -8.67
N GLN A 37 2.25 -13.47 -7.60
CA GLN A 37 2.21 -14.92 -7.33
C GLN A 37 1.68 -15.24 -5.93
N GLY A 38 1.34 -14.22 -5.14
CA GLY A 38 0.81 -14.39 -3.79
C GLY A 38 -0.67 -14.76 -3.80
N ALA A 39 -1.12 -15.42 -2.74
CA ALA A 39 -2.55 -15.69 -2.52
C ALA A 39 -3.34 -14.41 -2.15
N LEU A 40 -2.65 -13.39 -1.66
CA LEU A 40 -3.18 -12.08 -1.31
C LEU A 40 -2.43 -11.00 -2.09
N LEU A 41 -3.14 -9.92 -2.39
CA LEU A 41 -2.59 -8.75 -3.08
C LEU A 41 -2.78 -7.50 -2.19
N SER A 42 -1.76 -6.64 -2.14
CA SER A 42 -1.84 -5.33 -1.52
C SER A 42 -1.15 -4.29 -2.40
N PHE A 43 -1.64 -3.05 -2.39
CA PHE A 43 -1.09 -1.94 -3.15
C PHE A 43 -0.35 -0.99 -2.21
N LEU A 44 0.83 -0.54 -2.65
CA LEU A 44 1.62 0.50 -2.01
C LEU A 44 2.05 1.48 -3.09
N ASP A 45 1.64 2.75 -2.96
CA ASP A 45 2.05 3.80 -3.87
C ASP A 45 3.50 4.23 -3.58
N ALA A 46 4.18 4.78 -4.60
CA ALA A 46 5.63 4.99 -4.56
C ALA A 46 6.09 6.09 -3.58
N ASP A 47 5.15 6.91 -3.11
CA ASP A 47 5.30 8.00 -2.17
C ASP A 47 4.69 7.71 -0.79
N ASP A 48 4.16 6.50 -0.59
CA ASP A 48 3.57 6.08 0.68
C ASP A 48 4.51 5.15 1.47
N LEU A 49 4.27 5.05 2.78
CA LEU A 49 4.93 4.12 3.68
C LEU A 49 3.90 3.28 4.44
N TRP A 50 4.21 2.02 4.67
CA TRP A 50 3.46 1.18 5.61
C TRP A 50 4.08 1.21 7.00
N THR A 51 3.25 1.15 8.03
CA THR A 51 3.71 0.76 9.37
C THR A 51 4.18 -0.69 9.36
N VAL A 52 5.07 -1.01 10.29
CA VAL A 52 5.72 -2.33 10.40
C VAL A 52 4.74 -3.50 10.59
N ASP A 53 3.55 -3.20 11.12
CA ASP A 53 2.48 -4.13 11.49
C ASP A 53 1.33 -4.20 10.45
N LYS A 54 1.36 -3.35 9.42
CA LYS A 54 0.26 -3.19 8.44
C LYS A 54 -0.18 -4.51 7.80
N LEU A 55 0.76 -5.27 7.24
CA LEU A 55 0.45 -6.52 6.55
C LEU A 55 0.01 -7.61 7.51
N GLN A 56 0.64 -7.71 8.68
CA GLN A 56 0.30 -8.71 9.68
C GLN A 56 -1.16 -8.59 10.11
N ASP A 57 -1.59 -7.37 10.43
CA ASP A 57 -2.95 -7.14 10.93
C ASP A 57 -4.01 -7.28 9.85
N GLN A 58 -3.71 -6.90 8.60
CA GLN A 58 -4.65 -7.14 7.49
C GLN A 58 -4.81 -8.63 7.18
N VAL A 59 -3.72 -9.41 7.23
CA VAL A 59 -3.78 -10.86 7.06
C VAL A 59 -4.58 -11.50 8.20
N GLN A 60 -4.35 -11.06 9.44
CA GLN A 60 -5.10 -11.54 10.60
C GLN A 60 -6.60 -11.21 10.48
N ALA A 61 -6.95 -9.99 10.08
CA ALA A 61 -8.35 -9.58 9.89
C ALA A 61 -9.06 -10.43 8.81
N LEU A 62 -8.37 -10.78 7.71
CA LEU A 62 -8.91 -11.69 6.69
C LEU A 62 -9.06 -13.13 7.20
N ALA A 63 -8.14 -13.58 8.05
CA ALA A 63 -8.22 -14.91 8.67
C ALA A 63 -9.39 -15.00 9.67
N ASP A 64 -9.63 -13.93 10.43
CA ASP A 64 -10.70 -13.87 11.44
C ASP A 64 -12.09 -13.67 10.83
N SER A 65 -12.17 -13.20 9.58
CA SER A 65 -13.43 -13.02 8.83
C SER A 65 -13.34 -13.69 7.45
N PRO A 66 -13.47 -15.02 7.35
CA PRO A 66 -13.26 -15.77 6.10
C PRO A 66 -14.20 -15.38 4.95
N GLU A 67 -15.33 -14.74 5.24
CA GLU A 67 -16.26 -14.19 4.26
C GLU A 67 -15.82 -12.84 3.67
N ALA A 68 -14.83 -12.18 4.30
CA ALA A 68 -14.34 -10.89 3.86
C ALA A 68 -13.43 -11.03 2.62
N ALA A 69 -13.74 -10.29 1.57
CA ALA A 69 -12.92 -10.26 0.36
C ALA A 69 -11.73 -9.30 0.46
N VAL A 70 -11.78 -8.31 1.36
CA VAL A 70 -10.80 -7.23 1.48
C VAL A 70 -10.66 -6.80 2.93
N ALA A 71 -9.42 -6.52 3.36
CA ALA A 71 -9.11 -5.80 4.59
C ALA A 71 -8.36 -4.50 4.26
N TYR A 72 -8.74 -3.40 4.90
CA TYR A 72 -8.12 -2.08 4.72
C TYR A 72 -7.97 -1.38 6.07
N SER A 73 -7.24 -0.27 6.10
CA SER A 73 -7.09 0.54 7.31
C SER A 73 -7.03 2.02 6.97
N TRP A 74 -7.11 2.84 8.01
CA TRP A 74 -6.98 4.28 7.87
C TRP A 74 -5.54 4.69 7.56
N THR A 75 -5.43 5.89 7.00
CA THR A 75 -4.17 6.48 6.55
C THR A 75 -3.91 7.73 7.35
N ASP A 76 -2.75 7.82 7.97
CA ASP A 76 -2.17 9.03 8.53
C ASP A 76 -1.42 9.78 7.43
N TYR A 77 -1.36 11.11 7.54
CA TYR A 77 -0.68 11.94 6.57
C TYR A 77 0.68 12.38 7.09
N ILE A 78 1.69 12.29 6.25
CA ILE A 78 3.07 12.74 6.51
C ILE A 78 3.50 13.76 5.45
N ASP A 79 4.48 14.59 5.80
CA ASP A 79 5.15 15.46 4.84
C ASP A 79 6.24 14.70 4.05
N GLU A 80 6.96 15.43 3.19
CA GLU A 80 8.06 14.87 2.42
C GLU A 80 9.25 14.42 3.27
N GLN A 81 9.39 14.89 4.50
CA GLN A 81 10.45 14.49 5.41
C GLN A 81 10.02 13.28 6.27
N GLY A 82 8.79 12.78 6.10
CA GLY A 82 8.23 11.70 6.91
C GLY A 82 7.71 12.19 8.26
N THR A 83 7.58 13.50 8.46
CA THR A 83 7.01 14.08 9.67
C THR A 83 5.50 13.94 9.64
N PHE A 84 4.93 13.45 10.74
CA PHE A 84 3.49 13.34 10.91
C PHE A 84 2.81 14.71 10.84
N LEU A 85 1.75 14.80 10.04
CA LEU A 85 0.90 15.97 9.90
C LEU A 85 -0.39 15.81 10.69
N TYR A 86 -1.21 14.82 10.34
CA TYR A 86 -2.48 14.53 11.01
C TYR A 86 -2.97 13.11 10.69
N ALA A 87 -3.84 12.59 11.54
CA ALA A 87 -4.47 11.29 11.32
C ALA A 87 -5.64 11.39 10.34
N GLY A 88 -5.81 10.39 9.48
CA GLY A 88 -7.03 10.26 8.69
C GLY A 88 -8.23 10.05 9.60
N VAL A 89 -9.30 10.83 9.36
CA VAL A 89 -10.48 10.80 10.23
C VAL A 89 -11.25 9.50 10.01
N ALA A 90 -11.23 8.62 11.01
CA ALA A 90 -12.00 7.39 11.00
C ALA A 90 -13.48 7.66 11.29
N SER A 91 -14.31 7.71 10.23
CA SER A 91 -15.75 7.48 10.39
C SER A 91 -15.99 5.99 10.24
N THR A 92 -16.13 5.24 11.35
CA THR A 92 -16.50 3.83 11.26
C THR A 92 -17.94 3.72 10.74
N ILE A 93 -18.11 3.52 9.44
CA ILE A 93 -19.37 3.03 8.90
C ILE A 93 -19.44 1.54 9.26
N LYS A 94 -20.31 1.19 10.21
CA LYS A 94 -20.54 -0.21 10.60
C LYS A 94 -21.23 -0.95 9.45
N ALA A 95 -20.44 -1.50 8.51
CA ALA A 95 -20.86 -2.63 7.70
C ALA A 95 -20.38 -3.90 8.44
N THR A 96 -21.30 -4.51 9.16
CA THR A 96 -21.25 -5.83 9.82
C THR A 96 -19.89 -6.56 9.87
N SER A 97 -18.96 -6.12 10.71
CA SER A 97 -17.98 -6.93 11.45
C SER A 97 -17.10 -5.98 12.25
N THR A 98 -17.06 -6.15 13.57
CA THR A 98 -16.34 -5.27 14.49
C THR A 98 -14.96 -5.82 14.80
N GLN A 99 -13.94 -5.26 14.15
CA GLN A 99 -12.63 -5.11 14.76
C GLN A 99 -11.94 -3.84 14.25
N PRO A 100 -11.68 -2.84 15.11
CA PRO A 100 -10.88 -1.69 14.71
C PRO A 100 -9.43 -2.14 14.48
N CYS A 101 -8.98 -2.13 13.22
CA CYS A 101 -7.56 -2.27 12.88
C CYS A 101 -6.84 -0.95 13.22
N SER A 102 -5.86 -1.00 14.10
CA SER A 102 -5.10 0.16 14.60
C SER A 102 -3.97 0.62 13.66
N ASN A 103 -3.91 0.14 12.41
CA ASN A 103 -2.64 0.15 11.68
C ASN A 103 -2.63 1.10 10.51
N LYS A 104 -1.82 2.14 10.62
CA LYS A 104 -1.85 3.34 9.78
C LYS A 104 -1.02 3.13 8.51
N ILE A 105 -1.57 3.46 7.35
CA ILE A 105 -0.73 3.79 6.19
C ILE A 105 -0.22 5.21 6.44
N LEU A 106 1.04 5.52 6.17
CA LEU A 106 1.53 6.90 6.14
C LEU A 106 1.53 7.34 4.68
N SER A 107 0.61 8.22 4.31
CA SER A 107 0.55 8.78 2.96
C SER A 107 1.13 10.17 2.90
N ARG A 108 1.89 10.46 1.85
CA ARG A 108 2.41 11.81 1.63
C ARG A 108 1.32 12.73 1.12
N ALA A 109 1.00 13.77 1.89
CA ALA A 109 0.10 14.82 1.43
C ALA A 109 0.86 15.73 0.44
N ALA A 110 0.45 15.75 -0.83
CA ALA A 110 0.81 16.84 -1.73
C ALA A 110 0.05 18.09 -1.28
N LEU A 111 0.74 19.01 -0.58
CA LEU A 111 0.23 20.36 -0.37
C LEU A 111 0.29 21.09 -1.72
N THR A 112 -0.84 21.13 -2.45
CA THR A 112 -1.07 22.14 -3.50
C THR A 112 -1.31 23.51 -2.89
#